data_AF-A0A2D4RW94-F1
#
_entry.id   AF-A0A2D4RW94-F1
#
_cell.length_a   1.000
_cell.length_b   1.000
_cell.length_c   1.000
_cell.angle_alpha   90.00
_cell.angle_beta   90.00
_cell.angle_gamma   90.00
#
_symmetry.space_group_name_H-M   'P 1'
#
loop_
_entity.id
_entity.type
_entity.pdbx_description
1 polymer ?
#
loop_
_entity_poly.entity_id
_entity_poly.type
_entity_poly.pdbx_seq_one_letter_code
_entity_poly.pdbx_strand_id
1 'polypeptide(L)' 'MTKALSVELRPEGIRCNGIAPGYFATEMNTALVKDPDFTSFISGRTPMQRWGDPDELGEPPYSCLPTPHSTSTEL' A
#
# COMPACT_ATOMS: atom_id res chain seq x y z
N MET A 1 13.84 -5.17 0.04
CA MET A 1 13.78 -4.86 1.48
C MET A 1 12.73 -5.72 2.17
N THR A 2 11.43 -5.52 1.91
CA THR A 2 10.34 -6.26 2.60
C THR A 2 10.53 -7.79 2.61
N LYS A 3 10.90 -8.40 1.48
CA LYS A 3 11.11 -9.87 1.40
C LYS A 3 12.21 -10.41 2.32
N ALA A 4 13.33 -9.71 2.46
CA ALA A 4 14.43 -10.15 3.33
C ALA A 4 14.05 -9.98 4.81
N LEU A 5 13.45 -8.82 5.14
CA LEU A 5 12.98 -8.50 6.47
C LEU A 5 11.91 -9.50 6.97
N SER A 6 11.00 -9.94 6.08
CA SER A 6 9.99 -10.96 6.42
C SER A 6 10.58 -12.33 6.72
N VAL A 7 11.74 -12.68 6.17
CA VAL A 7 12.42 -13.97 6.44
C VAL A 7 13.17 -13.90 7.77
N GLU A 8 13.84 -12.78 8.03
CA GLU A 8 14.64 -12.56 9.24
C GLU A 8 13.77 -12.45 10.50
N LEU A 9 12.62 -11.77 10.41
CA LEU A 9 11.74 -11.54 11.55
C LEU A 9 10.65 -12.62 11.74
N ARG A 10 10.62 -13.64 10.85
CA ARG A 10 9.69 -14.77 10.95
C ARG A 10 9.78 -15.52 12.30
N PRO A 11 10.97 -15.79 12.88
CA PRO A 11 11.07 -16.47 14.17
C PRO A 11 10.46 -15.68 15.33
N GLU A 12 10.39 -14.35 15.21
CA GLU A 12 9.79 -13.45 16.19
C GLU A 12 8.26 -13.30 15.99
N GLY A 13 7.68 -13.99 15.00
CA GLY A 13 6.26 -13.89 14.67
C GLY A 13 5.87 -12.56 14.00
N ILE A 14 6.85 -11.74 13.61
CA ILE A 14 6.62 -10.43 12.99
C ILE A 14 6.43 -10.60 11.48
N ARG A 15 5.43 -9.91 10.94
CA ARG A 15 5.10 -9.94 9.51
C ARG A 15 5.39 -8.59 8.89
N CYS A 16 6.10 -8.62 7.76
CA CYS A 16 6.41 -7.41 7.00
C CYS A 16 5.74 -7.49 5.63
N ASN A 17 4.87 -6.52 5.34
CA ASN A 17 4.20 -6.32 4.06
C ASN A 17 4.54 -4.92 3.55
N GLY A 18 4.61 -4.76 2.22
CA GLY A 18 4.87 -3.48 1.58
C GLY A 18 3.68 -3.10 0.71
N ILE A 19 3.18 -1.88 0.88
CA ILE A 19 2.17 -1.29 -0.01
C ILE A 19 2.91 -0.27 -0.88
N ALA A 20 2.72 -0.34 -2.19
CA ALA A 20 3.30 0.58 -3.15
C ALA A 20 2.18 1.35 -3.87
N PRO A 21 1.61 2.38 -3.22
CA PRO A 21 0.60 3.23 -3.85
C PRO A 21 1.18 4.04 -5.00
N GLY A 22 0.36 4.34 -6.01
CA GLY A 22 0.67 5.28 -7.08
C GLY A 22 0.57 6.75 -6.62
N TYR A 23 0.05 7.62 -7.48
CA TYR A 23 -0.14 9.04 -7.14
C TYR A 23 -1.46 9.26 -6.41
N PHE A 24 -1.38 9.64 -5.13
CA PHE A 24 -2.53 9.95 -4.28
C PHE A 24 -2.57 11.44 -3.94
N ALA A 25 -3.78 12.00 -3.95
CA ALA A 25 -4.04 13.38 -3.58
C ALA A 25 -4.06 13.52 -2.04
N THR A 26 -2.88 13.69 -1.44
CA THR A 26 -2.73 13.92 0.00
C THR A 26 -2.45 15.39 0.29
N GLU A 27 -2.67 15.83 1.53
CA GLU A 27 -2.45 17.22 1.97
C GLU A 27 -1.01 17.70 1.66
N MET A 28 -0.03 16.80 1.81
CA MET A 28 1.39 17.04 1.51
C MET A 28 1.65 17.36 0.04
N ASN A 29 0.86 16.80 -0.88
CA ASN A 29 1.01 16.98 -2.32
C ASN A 29 0.03 17.99 -2.91
N THR A 30 -0.71 18.75 -2.09
CA THR A 30 -1.72 19.72 -2.54
C THR A 30 -1.16 20.75 -3.52
N ALA A 31 0.10 21.17 -3.37
CA ALA A 31 0.75 22.10 -4.28
C ALA A 31 0.98 21.49 -5.68
N LEU A 32 1.28 20.19 -5.75
CA LEU A 32 1.49 19.45 -7.01
C LEU A 32 0.18 19.07 -7.68
N VAL A 33 -0.88 18.81 -6.90
CA VAL A 33 -2.23 18.55 -7.42
C VAL A 33 -2.80 19.79 -8.12
N LYS A 34 -2.50 20.99 -7.61
CA LYS A 34 -2.94 22.27 -8.21
C LYS A 34 -2.15 22.69 -9.44
N ASP A 35 -1.04 22.02 -9.74
CA ASP A 35 -0.25 22.27 -10.94
C ASP A 35 -0.88 21.51 -12.13
N PRO A 36 -1.40 22.23 -13.15
CA PRO A 36 -2.03 21.61 -14.31
C PRO A 36 -1.06 20.79 -15.16
N ASP A 37 0.22 21.16 -15.21
CA ASP A 37 1.23 20.44 -15.99
C ASP A 37 1.55 19.10 -15.32
N PHE A 38 1.66 19.11 -13.98
CA PHE A 38 1.91 17.90 -13.19
C PHE A 38 0.72 16.95 -13.17
N THR A 39 -0.50 17.49 -13.09
CA THR A 39 -1.73 16.70 -13.20
C THR A 39 -1.91 16.09 -14.58
N SER A 40 -1.59 16.83 -15.66
CA SER A 40 -1.60 16.30 -17.03
C SER A 40 -0.59 15.16 -17.21
N PHE A 41 0.61 15.33 -16.66
CA PHE A 41 1.64 14.30 -16.67
C PHE A 41 1.23 13.01 -15.93
N ILE A 42 0.63 13.14 -14.74
CA ILE A 42 0.13 11.99 -13.97
C ILE A 42 -1.03 11.31 -14.69
N SER A 43 -1.96 12.09 -15.26
CA SER A 43 -3.10 11.56 -16.00
C SER A 43 -2.68 10.86 -17.29
N GLY A 44 -1.57 11.27 -17.92
CA GLY A 44 -0.99 10.59 -19.08
C GLY A 44 -0.26 9.29 -18.75
N ARG A 45 0.23 9.12 -17.52
CA ARG A 45 0.98 7.92 -17.09
C ARG A 45 0.18 6.95 -16.23
N THR A 46 -0.91 7.40 -15.66
CA THR A 46 -1.81 6.58 -14.85
C THR A 46 -2.92 6.05 -15.76
N PRO A 47 -3.07 4.73 -15.97
CA PRO A 47 -4.10 4.17 -16.85
C PRO A 47 -5.53 4.59 -16.49
N MET A 48 -5.78 4.92 -15.21
CA MET A 48 -7.07 5.44 -14.72
C MET A 48 -7.24 6.95 -14.91
N GLN A 49 -6.23 7.66 -15.41
CA GLN A 49 -6.24 9.09 -15.73
C GLN A 49 -6.76 10.01 -14.61
N ARG A 50 -6.57 9.58 -13.36
CA ARG A 50 -7.04 10.29 -12.17
C ARG A 50 -6.01 10.18 -11.06
N TRP A 51 -6.10 11.12 -10.12
CA TRP A 51 -5.45 10.99 -8.83
C TRP A 51 -6.16 9.92 -7.99
N GLY A 52 -5.39 9.14 -7.23
CA GLY A 52 -5.93 8.25 -6.20
C GLY A 52 -6.46 9.06 -5.03
N ASP A 53 -7.59 8.64 -4.48
CA ASP A 53 -8.13 9.22 -3.25
C ASP A 53 -7.46 8.53 -2.05
N PRO A 54 -6.89 9.25 -1.08
CA PRO A 54 -6.28 8.63 0.11
C PRO A 54 -7.23 7.68 0.86
N ASP A 55 -8.55 7.86 0.78
CA ASP A 55 -9.52 6.94 1.38
C ASP A 55 -9.58 5.57 0.65
N GLU A 56 -9.13 5.49 -0.61
CA GLU A 56 -8.98 4.23 -1.35
C GLU A 56 -7.79 3.41 -0.85
N LEU A 57 -6.85 4.01 -0.12
CA LEU A 57 -5.76 3.31 0.56
C LEU A 57 -6.25 2.60 1.84
N GLY A 58 -7.56 2.62 2.09
CA GLY A 58 -8.32 2.06 3.21
C GLY A 58 -7.60 1.04 4.10
N GLU A 59 -7.78 1.23 5.41
CA GLU A 59 -7.10 0.56 6.51
C GLU A 59 -6.57 -0.87 6.20
N PRO A 60 -5.32 -1.20 6.56
CA PRO A 60 -4.75 -2.54 6.35
C PRO A 60 -4.94 -3.57 7.52
N PRO A 61 -6.09 -3.75 8.21
CA PRO A 61 -6.18 -4.81 9.20
C PRO A 61 -6.67 -6.15 8.69
N TYR A 62 -7.31 -6.29 7.52
CA TYR A 62 -8.00 -7.56 7.18
C TYR A 62 -7.55 -8.24 5.88
N SER A 63 -7.26 -7.49 4.82
CA SER A 63 -6.99 -8.09 3.50
C SER A 63 -5.61 -8.77 3.41
N CYS A 64 -4.61 -8.23 4.10
CA CYS A 64 -3.24 -8.76 4.10
C CYS A 64 -2.95 -9.74 5.25
N LEU A 65 -3.96 -10.07 6.07
CA LEU A 65 -3.85 -11.17 7.02
C LEU A 65 -4.32 -12.44 6.31
N PRO A 66 -3.56 -13.56 6.34
CA PRO A 66 -4.22 -14.84 6.18
C PRO A 66 -5.28 -14.94 7.27
N THR A 67 -6.47 -15.45 6.93
CA THR A 67 -7.44 -15.93 7.92
C THR A 67 -6.69 -16.78 8.96
N PRO A 68 -7.06 -16.74 10.25
CA PRO A 68 -6.41 -17.57 11.25
C PRO A 68 -6.62 -19.04 10.86
N HIS A 69 -5.65 -19.61 10.16
CA HIS A 69 -5.61 -21.03 9.88
C HIS A 69 -5.27 -21.69 11.20
N SER A 70 -6.27 -22.35 11.78
CA SER A 70 -6.20 -23.46 12.73
C SER A 70 -4.82 -23.67 13.35
N THR A 71 -4.70 -23.38 14.64
CA THR A 71 -3.81 -24.12 15.52
C THR A 71 -4.18 -25.61 15.46
N SER A 72 -3.65 -26.32 14.46
CA SER A 72 -3.53 -27.78 14.52
C SER A 72 -2.20 -28.08 15.21
N THR A 73 -2.19 -27.85 16.52
CA THR A 73 -1.49 -28.74 17.43
C THR A 73 -2.28 -30.03 17.41
N GLU A 74 -1.76 -31.08 16.78
CA GLU A 74 -1.82 -32.47 17.25
C GLU A 74 -0.79 -33.32 16.46
N LEU A 75 0.12 -33.92 17.23
CA LEU A 75 1.05 -35.04 16.93
C LEU A 75 2.21 -34.80 15.96
#